data_AF-A0A8R7NYL0-F1
#
_entry.id   AF-A0A8R7NYL0-F1
#
_cell.length_a   1.000
_cell.length_b   1.000
_cell.length_c   1.000
_cell.angle_alpha   90.00
_cell.angle_beta   90.00
_cell.angle_gamma   90.00
#
_symmetry.space_group_name_H-M   'P 1'
#
loop_
_entity.id
_entity.type
_entity.pdbx_description
1 polymer ?
#
loop_
_entity_poly.entity_id
_entity_poly.type
_entity_poly.pdbx_seq_one_letter_code
_entity_poly.pdbx_strand_id
1 'polypeptide(L)'
;MRAEDLEFKYSVQVDTEGRIKTLMWATGRGIEQFKCFGDVVTFDTTYKTNLYDMPFGLFVSVNNHFQSVIFGGVLMSDEKVETFKWIFTEFFQMLAAPQPKTILTARSMEIAIADMIPRTVHRWCKWHVLKKAKESLGALLAKGSEFKPEFSKLVHHTVSIDEFENGWACMLEKYGLQKNAFLTQLYEVRGKWAKPYFMDVFCAKMTSTQQSESANHLLKGYVPPGCPMHLFIRQHEKMQFDRDSEESYQEKRTKLGGVVLKQNIPIEVHASEVYTRTMFEKFGEVLYGCGSYDLIEVKPRLEYIARHIKFQSREKWCKNEFVITVSEAADEFKCECGTFEHYGMVCSHALKVMIHLKLRELPAKHVLKRWTKDARDILPPEYLRYQKDHGPLKYSSRRHNTLYLLALDVVKLGDSNVEAYALAEEKLRHVKVQLEPVAAVRDGLGLSDKELAADSAGSGVGNKQHFGRPESEHTISQGLDVFPAASKKRPAGRPTTSRDKPPYEQPSKRTRFCSICRLQGHKSTTCPARGDVPKAPRKSPRCSKCGLTGHRKNTCSNPPKV
;
A
#
# COMPACT_ATOMS: atom_id res chain seq x y z
N MET A 1 -9.79 -11.96 21.34
CA MET A 1 -10.11 -10.52 21.08
C MET A 1 -9.73 -9.62 22.26
N ARG A 2 -10.66 -9.11 23.08
CA ARG A 2 -10.35 -8.04 24.06
C ARG A 2 -9.30 -8.40 25.12
N ALA A 3 -9.20 -9.67 25.49
CA ALA A 3 -8.15 -10.14 26.41
C ALA A 3 -6.75 -10.16 25.78
N GLU A 4 -6.67 -10.23 24.45
CA GLU A 4 -5.41 -10.30 23.68
C GLU A 4 -5.04 -8.94 23.08
N ASP A 5 -6.01 -8.05 22.86
CA ASP A 5 -5.87 -6.70 22.33
C ASP A 5 -6.60 -5.72 23.24
N LEU A 6 -5.83 -5.00 24.08
CA LEU A 6 -6.36 -4.04 25.06
C LEU A 6 -7.01 -2.82 24.42
N GLU A 7 -6.63 -2.50 23.19
CA GLU A 7 -7.17 -1.39 22.40
C GLU A 7 -8.36 -1.84 21.53
N PHE A 8 -8.75 -3.12 21.60
CA PHE A 8 -9.93 -3.64 20.93
C PHE A 8 -11.19 -2.95 21.44
N LYS A 9 -11.98 -2.40 20.51
CA LYS A 9 -13.26 -1.77 20.79
C LYS A 9 -14.38 -2.46 20.03
N TYR A 10 -15.55 -2.53 20.65
CA TYR A 10 -16.75 -3.04 20.03
C TYR A 10 -17.97 -2.29 20.55
N SER A 11 -19.02 -2.23 19.73
CA SER A 11 -20.32 -1.66 20.07
C SER A 11 -21.42 -2.59 19.58
N VAL A 12 -22.49 -2.73 20.36
CA VAL A 12 -23.61 -3.63 20.09
C VAL A 12 -24.92 -2.86 20.18
N GLN A 13 -25.69 -2.91 19.10
CA GLN A 13 -27.07 -2.46 19.06
C GLN A 13 -27.97 -3.70 19.17
N VAL A 14 -28.90 -3.68 20.13
CA VAL A 14 -29.90 -4.74 20.31
C VAL A 14 -31.28 -4.28 19.87
N ASP A 15 -32.13 -5.21 19.46
CA ASP A 15 -33.55 -4.96 19.20
C ASP A 15 -34.39 -4.98 20.50
N THR A 16 -35.71 -4.79 20.36
CA THR A 16 -36.65 -4.78 21.49
C THR A 16 -36.76 -6.13 22.21
N GLU A 17 -36.32 -7.22 21.58
CA GLU A 17 -36.30 -8.58 22.14
C GLU A 17 -34.92 -8.95 22.70
N GLY A 18 -33.96 -8.02 22.71
CA GLY A 18 -32.59 -8.24 23.17
C GLY A 18 -31.70 -9.01 22.19
N ARG A 19 -32.15 -9.22 20.94
CA ARG A 19 -31.33 -9.84 19.88
C ARG A 19 -30.39 -8.82 19.27
N ILE A 20 -29.22 -9.29 18.83
CA ILE A 20 -28.23 -8.43 18.17
C ILE A 20 -28.79 -7.93 16.84
N LYS A 21 -28.95 -6.61 16.74
CA LYS A 21 -29.34 -5.91 15.51
C LYS A 21 -28.10 -5.50 14.72
N THR A 22 -27.14 -4.87 15.39
CA THR A 22 -25.89 -4.42 14.79
C THR A 22 -24.74 -4.72 15.74
N LEU A 23 -23.66 -5.30 15.23
CA LEU A 23 -22.43 -5.59 15.97
C LEU A 23 -21.26 -4.99 15.20
N MET A 24 -20.55 -4.06 15.81
CA MET A 24 -19.37 -3.43 15.24
C MET A 24 -18.15 -3.68 16.11
N TRP A 25 -16.99 -3.83 15.48
CA TRP A 25 -15.71 -3.93 16.17
C TRP A 25 -14.55 -3.31 15.39
N ALA A 26 -13.54 -2.86 16.11
CA ALA A 26 -12.24 -2.44 15.58
C ALA A 26 -11.12 -2.98 16.47
N THR A 27 -10.05 -3.47 15.86
CA THR A 27 -8.83 -3.88 16.58
C THR A 27 -7.96 -2.67 16.87
N GLY A 28 -7.10 -2.75 17.89
CA GLY A 28 -6.13 -1.70 18.21
C GLY A 28 -5.31 -1.27 17.01
N ARG A 29 -4.78 -2.24 16.26
CA ARG A 29 -4.07 -1.98 15.01
C ARG A 29 -4.93 -1.27 13.96
N GLY A 30 -6.20 -1.64 13.82
CA GLY A 30 -7.13 -0.97 12.91
C GLY A 30 -7.33 0.50 13.28
N ILE A 31 -7.43 0.79 14.57
CA ILE A 31 -7.53 2.16 15.10
C ILE A 31 -6.24 2.96 14.83
N GLU A 32 -5.06 2.38 15.04
CA GLU A 32 -3.78 3.03 14.75
C GLU A 32 -3.59 3.32 13.26
N GLN A 33 -3.94 2.36 12.41
CA GLN A 33 -3.88 2.52 10.96
C GLN A 33 -4.87 3.59 10.48
N PHE A 34 -6.03 3.73 11.13
CA PHE A 34 -6.96 4.82 10.82
C PHE A 34 -6.35 6.20 11.06
N LYS A 35 -5.53 6.37 12.11
CA LYS A 35 -4.84 7.65 12.35
C LYS A 35 -3.90 8.04 11.19
N CYS A 36 -3.33 7.06 10.51
CA CYS A 36 -2.39 7.28 9.41
C CYS A 36 -3.08 7.36 8.04
N PHE A 37 -4.10 6.52 7.83
CA PHE A 37 -4.68 6.26 6.51
C PHE A 37 -6.20 6.52 6.44
N GLY A 38 -6.81 7.04 7.50
CA GLY A 38 -8.25 7.30 7.61
C GLY A 38 -8.75 8.58 6.93
N ASP A 39 -7.90 9.33 6.22
CA ASP A 39 -8.32 10.50 5.44
C ASP A 39 -9.18 10.13 4.21
N VAL A 40 -9.06 8.89 3.71
CA VAL A 40 -9.95 8.30 2.70
C VAL A 40 -10.43 6.93 3.16
N VAL A 41 -11.75 6.73 3.18
CA VAL A 41 -12.39 5.49 3.67
C VAL A 41 -13.34 4.94 2.61
N THR A 42 -13.33 3.64 2.40
CA THR A 42 -14.38 2.92 1.68
C THR A 42 -15.19 2.12 2.69
N PHE A 43 -16.51 2.14 2.56
CA PHE A 43 -17.41 1.27 3.30
C PHE A 43 -18.33 0.52 2.34
N ASP A 44 -18.34 -0.81 2.47
CA ASP A 44 -19.06 -1.72 1.57
C ASP A 44 -19.70 -2.86 2.38
N THR A 45 -20.98 -3.14 2.12
CA THR A 45 -21.85 -4.11 2.81
C THR A 45 -22.24 -5.32 1.96
N THR A 46 -21.57 -5.54 0.84
CA THR A 46 -22.00 -6.51 -0.18
C THR A 46 -21.77 -7.99 0.17
N TYR A 47 -21.14 -8.29 1.29
CA TYR A 47 -20.99 -9.66 1.77
C TYR A 47 -22.21 -10.08 2.62
N LYS A 48 -23.07 -10.94 2.07
CA LYS A 48 -24.30 -11.44 2.74
C LYS A 48 -24.31 -12.96 2.99
N THR A 49 -23.20 -13.66 2.81
CA THR A 49 -23.19 -15.13 2.77
C THR A 49 -23.01 -15.81 4.14
N ASN A 50 -23.49 -15.21 5.23
CA ASN A 50 -23.48 -15.86 6.55
C ASN A 50 -24.79 -16.61 6.82
N LEU A 51 -24.81 -17.45 7.86
CA LEU A 51 -25.97 -18.28 8.23
C LEU A 51 -27.24 -17.47 8.54
N TYR A 52 -27.08 -16.19 8.89
CA TYR A 52 -28.14 -15.32 9.40
C TYR A 52 -28.64 -14.31 8.37
N ASP A 53 -28.16 -14.38 7.12
CA ASP A 53 -28.41 -13.41 6.04
C ASP A 53 -28.14 -11.95 6.44
N MET A 54 -27.25 -11.74 7.43
CA MET A 54 -26.87 -10.41 7.92
C MET A 54 -25.82 -9.80 6.99
N PRO A 55 -26.05 -8.61 6.41
CA PRO A 55 -25.01 -7.89 5.69
C PRO A 55 -23.78 -7.63 6.55
N PHE A 56 -22.61 -7.86 5.97
CA PHE A 56 -21.33 -7.54 6.59
C PHE A 56 -20.66 -6.36 5.89
N GLY A 57 -20.43 -5.30 6.66
CA GLY A 57 -19.74 -4.08 6.30
C GLY A 57 -18.28 -4.08 6.70
N LEU A 58 -17.39 -3.59 5.84
CA LEU A 58 -15.98 -3.32 6.18
C LEU A 58 -15.61 -1.86 5.96
N PHE A 59 -14.92 -1.27 6.95
CA PHE A 59 -14.23 0.01 6.78
C PHE A 59 -12.81 -0.24 6.28
N VAL A 60 -12.51 0.18 5.06
CA VAL A 60 -11.26 -0.14 4.37
C VAL A 60 -10.59 1.12 3.81
N SER A 61 -9.26 1.17 3.86
CA SER A 61 -8.44 2.14 3.11
C SER A 61 -7.22 1.46 2.49
N VAL A 62 -6.23 2.24 2.06
CA VAL A 62 -4.96 1.76 1.48
C VAL A 62 -3.75 2.30 2.25
N ASN A 63 -2.80 1.45 2.66
CA ASN A 63 -1.58 1.96 3.29
C ASN A 63 -0.60 2.55 2.26
N ASN A 64 0.56 2.99 2.74
CA ASN A 64 1.68 3.49 1.94
C ASN A 64 2.31 2.46 0.98
N HIS A 65 1.95 1.17 1.04
CA HIS A 65 2.30 0.13 0.06
C HIS A 65 1.17 -0.16 -0.93
N PHE A 66 0.12 0.66 -0.94
CA PHE A 66 -1.08 0.47 -1.76
C PHE A 66 -1.82 -0.85 -1.48
N GLN A 67 -1.64 -1.39 -0.28
CA GLN A 67 -2.31 -2.59 0.22
C GLN A 67 -3.57 -2.19 0.99
N SER A 68 -4.65 -2.96 0.86
CA SER A 68 -5.90 -2.73 1.59
C SER A 68 -5.71 -2.88 3.10
N VAL A 69 -6.21 -1.93 3.87
CA VAL A 69 -6.15 -1.89 5.33
C VAL A 69 -7.57 -1.89 5.87
N ILE A 70 -7.84 -2.76 6.84
CA ILE A 70 -9.16 -2.89 7.45
C ILE A 70 -9.12 -2.20 8.82
N PHE A 71 -9.99 -1.19 8.99
CA PHE A 71 -10.10 -0.45 10.24
C PHE A 71 -11.09 -1.09 11.21
N GLY A 72 -12.15 -1.70 10.69
CA GLY A 72 -13.18 -2.33 11.49
C GLY A 72 -14.23 -3.04 10.64
N GLY A 73 -14.98 -3.92 11.30
CA GLY A 73 -16.05 -4.72 10.71
C GLY A 73 -17.40 -4.42 11.37
N VAL A 74 -18.47 -4.59 10.61
CA VAL A 74 -19.85 -4.39 11.07
C VAL A 74 -20.74 -5.51 10.55
N LEU A 75 -21.40 -6.23 11.44
CA LEU A 75 -22.55 -7.08 11.09
C LEU A 75 -23.82 -6.31 11.39
N MET A 76 -24.77 -6.29 10.46
CA MET A 76 -26.06 -5.60 10.64
C MET A 76 -27.21 -6.49 10.18
N SER A 77 -28.40 -6.29 10.75
CA SER A 77 -29.61 -7.03 10.38
C SER A 77 -30.29 -6.49 9.12
N ASP A 78 -30.09 -5.21 8.81
CA ASP A 78 -30.73 -4.53 7.68
C ASP A 78 -29.85 -3.39 7.12
N GLU A 79 -30.08 -3.03 5.85
CA GLU A 79 -29.39 -1.92 5.17
C GLU A 79 -30.28 -0.66 5.11
N LYS A 80 -30.89 -0.29 6.24
CA LYS A 80 -31.71 0.94 6.34
C LYS A 80 -30.87 2.17 6.70
N VAL A 81 -31.39 3.35 6.36
CA VAL A 81 -30.75 4.65 6.65
C VAL A 81 -30.42 4.80 8.13
N GLU A 82 -31.36 4.47 9.04
CA GLU A 82 -31.16 4.58 10.49
C GLU A 82 -30.07 3.65 11.01
N THR A 83 -29.95 2.45 10.45
CA THR A 83 -28.88 1.50 10.78
C THR A 83 -27.53 2.07 10.34
N PHE A 84 -27.45 2.67 9.14
CA PHE A 84 -26.22 3.34 8.69
C PHE A 84 -25.86 4.58 9.51
N LYS A 85 -26.85 5.37 9.96
CA LYS A 85 -26.61 6.51 10.85
C LYS A 85 -25.92 6.04 12.13
N TRP A 86 -26.48 5.04 12.78
CA TRP A 86 -25.88 4.44 13.97
C TRP A 86 -24.45 3.94 13.71
N ILE A 87 -24.24 3.21 12.61
CA ILE A 87 -22.91 2.69 12.24
C ILE A 87 -21.87 3.82 12.10
N PHE A 88 -22.19 4.89 11.36
CA PHE A 88 -21.23 5.97 11.15
C PHE A 88 -20.99 6.77 12.43
N THR A 89 -22.03 7.07 13.21
CA THR A 89 -21.89 7.75 14.50
C THR A 89 -20.97 6.97 15.44
N GLU A 90 -21.30 5.69 15.65
CA GLU A 90 -20.57 4.84 16.58
C GLU A 90 -19.14 4.57 16.11
N PHE A 91 -18.92 4.37 14.81
CA PHE A 91 -17.57 4.08 14.30
C PHE A 91 -16.61 5.22 14.62
N PHE A 92 -16.99 6.46 14.31
CA PHE A 92 -16.12 7.61 14.56
C PHE A 92 -16.00 7.95 16.06
N GLN A 93 -17.05 7.71 16.86
CA GLN A 93 -16.96 7.82 18.32
C GLN A 93 -16.01 6.78 18.92
N MET A 94 -16.14 5.52 18.50
CA MET A 94 -15.33 4.40 18.95
C MET A 94 -13.84 4.64 18.65
N LEU A 95 -13.51 5.12 17.45
CA LEU A 95 -12.13 5.38 17.06
C LEU A 95 -11.54 6.65 17.70
N ALA A 96 -12.38 7.56 18.23
CA ALA A 96 -11.97 8.86 18.75
C ALA A 96 -11.03 9.62 17.78
N ALA A 97 -11.32 9.52 16.48
CA ALA A 97 -10.47 10.01 15.41
C ALA A 97 -11.23 11.00 14.49
N PRO A 98 -10.54 11.92 13.80
CA PRO A 98 -11.18 12.85 12.89
C PRO A 98 -11.96 12.14 11.78
N GLN A 99 -13.05 12.77 11.32
CA GLN A 99 -13.81 12.29 10.17
C GLN A 99 -12.93 12.29 8.90
N PRO A 100 -13.13 11.31 7.99
CA PRO A 100 -12.38 11.25 6.74
C PRO A 100 -12.64 12.50 5.88
N LYS A 101 -11.66 12.87 5.05
CA LYS A 101 -11.86 13.89 4.01
C LYS A 101 -12.78 13.39 2.90
N THR A 102 -12.69 12.10 2.58
CA THR A 102 -13.50 11.47 1.54
C THR A 102 -13.96 10.08 1.93
N ILE A 103 -15.23 9.77 1.66
CA ILE A 103 -15.80 8.44 1.87
C ILE A 103 -16.42 7.89 0.60
N LEU A 104 -16.12 6.64 0.26
CA LEU A 104 -16.65 5.93 -0.90
C LEU A 104 -17.61 4.83 -0.47
N THR A 105 -18.87 4.90 -0.88
CA THR A 105 -19.89 3.90 -0.51
C THR A 105 -20.88 3.60 -1.64
N ALA A 106 -21.82 2.68 -1.41
CA ALA A 106 -22.99 2.52 -2.26
C ALA A 106 -23.99 3.68 -2.07
N ARG A 107 -24.87 3.86 -3.06
CA ARG A 107 -25.95 4.89 -3.06
C ARG A 107 -26.88 4.79 -1.85
N SER A 108 -27.11 3.59 -1.30
CA SER A 108 -28.01 3.35 -0.16
C SER A 108 -27.64 4.13 1.11
N MET A 109 -26.36 4.49 1.27
CA MET A 109 -25.83 5.12 2.47
C MET A 109 -25.77 6.65 2.38
N GLU A 110 -26.17 7.23 1.24
CA GLU A 110 -26.02 8.66 0.93
C GLU A 110 -26.69 9.58 1.96
N ILE A 111 -27.93 9.26 2.35
CA ILE A 111 -28.69 10.05 3.33
C ILE A 111 -27.99 10.00 4.70
N ALA A 112 -27.56 8.82 5.14
CA ALA A 112 -26.89 8.65 6.42
C ALA A 112 -25.54 9.40 6.46
N ILE A 113 -24.79 9.39 5.36
CA ILE A 113 -23.51 10.10 5.26
C ILE A 113 -23.71 11.62 5.30
N ALA A 114 -24.69 12.13 4.57
CA ALA A 114 -25.02 13.56 4.57
C ALA A 114 -25.41 14.06 5.97
N ASP A 115 -26.14 13.25 6.74
CA ASP A 115 -26.57 13.61 8.09
C ASP A 115 -25.43 13.49 9.11
N MET A 116 -24.63 12.43 9.07
CA MET A 116 -23.65 12.12 10.13
C MET A 116 -22.27 12.77 9.93
N ILE A 117 -21.83 12.91 8.68
CA ILE A 117 -20.50 13.44 8.33
C ILE A 117 -20.60 14.48 7.20
N PRO A 118 -21.35 15.59 7.40
CA PRO A 118 -21.69 16.56 6.33
C PRO A 118 -20.48 17.25 5.70
N ARG A 119 -19.34 17.28 6.39
CA ARG A 119 -18.08 17.89 5.90
C ARG A 119 -17.23 16.92 5.06
N THR A 120 -17.52 15.63 5.11
CA THR A 120 -16.82 14.62 4.32
C THR A 120 -17.36 14.61 2.90
N VAL A 121 -16.47 14.61 1.90
CA VAL A 121 -16.90 14.46 0.51
C VAL A 121 -17.40 13.03 0.28
N HIS A 122 -18.69 12.89 0.00
CA HIS A 122 -19.30 11.60 -0.32
C HIS A 122 -19.14 11.24 -1.79
N ARG A 123 -18.66 10.02 -2.02
CA ARG A 123 -18.49 9.43 -3.34
C ARG A 123 -19.20 8.12 -3.51
N TRP A 124 -19.79 7.93 -4.68
CA TRP A 124 -20.31 6.63 -5.06
C TRP A 124 -19.14 5.77 -5.53
N CYS A 125 -19.02 4.60 -4.90
CA CYS A 125 -18.03 3.62 -5.26
C CYS A 125 -18.23 3.19 -6.72
N LYS A 126 -17.19 3.36 -7.54
CA LYS A 126 -17.21 3.07 -8.98
C LYS A 126 -17.68 1.66 -9.30
N TRP A 127 -17.31 0.68 -8.48
CA TRP A 127 -17.74 -0.70 -8.66
C TRP A 127 -19.25 -0.87 -8.53
N HIS A 128 -19.86 -0.27 -7.50
CA HIS A 128 -21.31 -0.33 -7.32
C HIS A 128 -22.05 0.27 -8.50
N VAL A 129 -21.53 1.39 -9.02
CA VAL A 129 -22.06 2.04 -10.23
C VAL A 129 -21.96 1.11 -11.44
N LEU A 130 -20.79 0.52 -11.68
CA LEU A 130 -20.57 -0.36 -12.84
C LEU A 130 -21.28 -1.71 -12.71
N LYS A 131 -21.42 -2.25 -11.50
CA LYS A 131 -22.21 -3.45 -11.22
C LYS A 131 -23.68 -3.21 -11.55
N LYS A 132 -24.25 -2.10 -11.06
CA LYS A 132 -25.64 -1.72 -11.37
C LYS A 132 -25.82 -1.45 -12.86
N ALA A 133 -24.85 -0.81 -13.52
CA ALA A 133 -24.86 -0.63 -14.96
C ALA A 133 -24.86 -1.96 -15.71
N LYS A 134 -24.07 -2.94 -15.27
CA LYS A 134 -24.06 -4.29 -15.84
C LYS A 134 -25.40 -5.02 -15.64
N GLU A 135 -26.03 -4.88 -14.48
CA GLU A 135 -27.33 -5.49 -14.19
C GLU A 135 -28.44 -4.88 -15.05
N SER A 136 -28.44 -3.55 -15.23
CA SER A 136 -29.47 -2.84 -16.00
C SER A 136 -29.25 -2.89 -17.52
N LEU A 137 -28.00 -2.92 -17.99
CA LEU A 137 -27.64 -2.91 -19.41
C LEU A 137 -27.17 -4.28 -19.91
N GLY A 138 -27.49 -5.37 -19.20
CA GLY A 138 -26.87 -6.70 -19.35
C GLY A 138 -26.66 -7.20 -20.78
N ALA A 139 -27.62 -6.99 -21.68
CA ALA A 139 -27.50 -7.36 -23.10
C ALA A 139 -26.44 -6.53 -23.85
N LEU A 140 -26.37 -5.22 -23.58
CA LEU A 140 -25.40 -4.28 -24.17
C LEU A 140 -24.00 -4.43 -23.57
N LEU A 141 -23.86 -5.01 -22.37
CA LEU A 141 -22.58 -5.27 -21.71
C LEU A 141 -22.15 -6.75 -21.77
N ALA A 142 -22.81 -7.55 -22.60
CA ALA A 142 -22.49 -8.96 -22.83
C ALA A 142 -21.12 -9.16 -23.52
N LYS A 143 -20.59 -10.39 -23.46
CA LYS A 143 -19.35 -10.75 -24.17
C LYS A 143 -19.57 -10.61 -25.68
N GLY A 144 -18.73 -9.82 -26.34
CA GLY A 144 -18.83 -9.54 -27.79
C GLY A 144 -19.49 -8.22 -28.15
N SER A 145 -20.03 -7.48 -27.18
CA SER A 145 -20.58 -6.14 -27.42
C SER A 145 -19.47 -5.10 -27.60
N GLU A 146 -19.59 -4.30 -28.66
CA GLU A 146 -18.74 -3.12 -28.91
C GLU A 146 -19.00 -1.98 -27.91
N PHE A 147 -20.18 -1.93 -27.29
CA PHE A 147 -20.52 -0.90 -26.31
C PHE A 147 -19.68 -1.00 -25.04
N LYS A 148 -19.37 -2.22 -24.59
CA LYS A 148 -18.62 -2.46 -23.35
C LYS A 148 -17.22 -1.82 -23.34
N PRO A 149 -16.36 -2.02 -24.35
CA PRO A 149 -15.05 -1.37 -24.37
C PRO A 149 -15.17 0.15 -24.45
N GLU A 150 -16.13 0.71 -25.21
CA GLU A 150 -16.32 2.16 -25.29
C GLU A 150 -16.80 2.76 -23.96
N PHE A 151 -17.81 2.16 -23.33
CA PHE A 151 -18.29 2.57 -22.01
C PHE A 151 -17.18 2.47 -20.95
N SER A 152 -16.41 1.38 -20.96
CA SER A 152 -15.24 1.23 -20.07
C SER A 152 -14.20 2.30 -20.36
N LYS A 153 -13.94 2.62 -21.63
CA LYS A 153 -12.95 3.62 -22.01
C LYS A 153 -13.38 5.00 -21.51
N LEU A 154 -14.63 5.37 -21.74
CA LEU A 154 -15.21 6.63 -21.27
C LEU A 154 -15.15 6.75 -19.74
N VAL A 155 -15.53 5.70 -19.02
CA VAL A 155 -15.59 5.73 -17.55
C VAL A 155 -14.22 5.65 -16.88
N HIS A 156 -13.20 5.06 -17.51
CA HIS A 156 -11.87 4.88 -16.92
C HIS A 156 -10.80 5.86 -17.41
N HIS A 157 -10.90 6.34 -18.64
CA HIS A 157 -9.83 7.10 -19.29
C HIS A 157 -10.17 8.57 -19.54
N THR A 158 -11.40 9.02 -19.31
CA THR A 158 -11.72 10.46 -19.34
C THR A 158 -11.06 11.16 -18.16
N VAL A 159 -10.56 12.35 -18.44
CA VAL A 159 -9.81 13.19 -17.51
C VAL A 159 -10.46 14.56 -17.38
N SER A 160 -11.04 15.11 -18.46
CA SER A 160 -11.80 16.37 -18.42
C SER A 160 -13.32 16.17 -18.50
N ILE A 161 -14.04 17.19 -18.02
CA ILE A 161 -15.50 17.23 -18.09
C ILE A 161 -15.94 17.23 -19.55
N ASP A 162 -15.30 18.04 -20.41
CA ASP A 162 -15.63 18.10 -21.83
C ASP A 162 -15.43 16.77 -22.57
N GLU A 163 -14.36 16.02 -22.24
CA GLU A 163 -14.15 14.67 -22.81
C GLU A 163 -15.28 13.73 -22.42
N PHE A 164 -15.71 13.80 -21.15
CA PHE A 164 -16.77 12.96 -20.64
C PHE A 164 -18.12 13.33 -21.26
N GLU A 165 -18.47 14.62 -21.31
CA GLU A 165 -19.73 15.10 -21.88
C GLU A 165 -19.84 14.74 -23.38
N ASN A 166 -18.80 15.05 -24.17
CA ASN A 166 -18.77 14.73 -25.60
C ASN A 166 -18.72 13.22 -25.87
N GLY A 167 -17.89 12.49 -25.14
CA GLY A 167 -17.78 11.03 -25.28
C GLY A 167 -19.07 10.32 -24.85
N TRP A 168 -19.75 10.81 -23.81
CA TRP A 168 -21.04 10.28 -23.35
C TRP A 168 -22.13 10.52 -24.40
N ALA A 169 -22.24 11.73 -24.94
CA ALA A 169 -23.20 12.05 -26.00
C ALA A 169 -22.96 11.20 -27.26
N CYS A 170 -21.72 11.10 -27.73
CA CYS A 170 -21.35 10.31 -28.90
C CYS A 170 -21.65 8.81 -28.71
N MET A 171 -21.36 8.27 -27.53
CA MET A 171 -21.68 6.88 -27.18
C MET A 171 -23.20 6.66 -27.17
N LEU A 172 -23.99 7.55 -26.58
CA LEU A 172 -25.45 7.41 -26.60
C LEU A 172 -26.02 7.48 -28.01
N GLU A 173 -25.48 8.34 -28.86
CA GLU A 173 -25.90 8.46 -30.25
C GLU A 173 -25.60 7.21 -31.07
N LYS A 174 -24.35 6.73 -31.01
CA LYS A 174 -23.87 5.57 -31.77
C LYS A 174 -24.70 4.31 -31.50
N TYR A 175 -25.16 4.12 -30.27
CA TYR A 175 -25.93 2.93 -29.88
C TYR A 175 -27.44 3.17 -29.76
N GLY A 176 -27.93 4.37 -30.10
CA GLY A 176 -29.37 4.70 -30.03
C GLY A 176 -29.94 4.66 -28.60
N LEU A 177 -29.13 5.00 -27.59
CA LEU A 177 -29.44 4.85 -26.17
C LEU A 177 -29.92 6.15 -25.50
N GLN A 178 -30.22 7.20 -26.26
CA GLN A 178 -30.58 8.52 -25.74
C GLN A 178 -31.82 8.48 -24.84
N LYS A 179 -32.75 7.54 -25.09
CA LYS A 179 -33.99 7.35 -24.30
C LYS A 179 -33.86 6.31 -23.18
N ASN A 180 -32.66 5.78 -22.92
CA ASN A 180 -32.47 4.77 -21.90
C ASN A 180 -32.54 5.39 -20.50
N ALA A 181 -33.62 5.11 -19.78
CA ALA A 181 -33.89 5.68 -18.46
C ALA A 181 -32.76 5.44 -17.43
N PHE A 182 -32.08 4.29 -17.49
CA PHE A 182 -30.97 4.00 -16.59
C PHE A 182 -29.75 4.89 -16.88
N LEU A 183 -29.38 5.04 -18.16
CA LEU A 183 -28.25 5.89 -18.55
C LEU A 183 -28.54 7.37 -18.27
N THR A 184 -29.78 7.83 -18.46
CA THR A 184 -30.20 9.18 -18.06
C THR A 184 -30.02 9.38 -16.55
N GLN A 185 -30.56 8.48 -15.72
CA GLN A 185 -30.38 8.58 -14.26
C GLN A 185 -28.92 8.53 -13.84
N LEU A 186 -28.12 7.69 -14.49
CA LEU A 186 -26.68 7.56 -14.21
C LEU A 186 -25.91 8.84 -14.57
N TYR A 187 -26.32 9.50 -15.66
CA TYR A 187 -25.77 10.78 -16.09
C TYR A 187 -26.12 11.94 -15.15
N GLU A 188 -27.36 12.02 -14.64
CA GLU A 188 -27.77 13.06 -13.69
C GLU A 188 -26.90 13.07 -12.42
N VAL A 189 -26.45 11.90 -11.99
CA VAL A 189 -25.63 11.74 -10.78
C VAL A 189 -24.12 11.67 -11.06
N ARG A 190 -23.67 12.02 -12.27
CA ARG A 190 -22.25 11.95 -12.71
C ARG A 190 -21.27 12.66 -11.78
N GLY A 191 -21.69 13.77 -11.16
CA GLY A 191 -20.88 14.48 -10.16
C GLY A 191 -20.41 13.61 -8.98
N LYS A 192 -21.16 12.54 -8.65
CA LYS A 192 -20.84 11.65 -7.52
C LYS A 192 -19.98 10.43 -7.88
N TRP A 193 -19.78 10.11 -9.16
CA TRP A 193 -19.08 8.88 -9.58
C TRP A 193 -18.12 9.03 -10.77
N ALA A 194 -18.35 9.98 -11.67
CA ALA A 194 -17.52 10.19 -12.85
C ALA A 194 -16.28 11.03 -12.51
N LYS A 195 -15.09 10.43 -12.69
CA LYS A 195 -13.78 11.00 -12.31
C LYS A 195 -13.60 12.49 -12.63
N PRO A 196 -13.96 13.00 -13.82
CA PRO A 196 -13.70 14.40 -14.16
C PRO A 196 -14.36 15.46 -13.28
N TYR A 197 -15.47 15.13 -12.61
CA TYR A 197 -16.21 16.08 -11.76
C TYR A 197 -15.63 16.23 -10.36
N PHE A 198 -14.48 15.63 -10.10
CA PHE A 198 -13.88 15.65 -8.77
C PHE A 198 -12.39 15.41 -8.74
N MET A 199 -11.73 15.89 -9.78
CA MET A 199 -10.30 15.83 -9.90
C MET A 199 -9.59 16.56 -8.74
N ASP A 200 -10.25 17.55 -8.14
CA ASP A 200 -9.82 18.31 -6.97
C ASP A 200 -9.98 17.58 -5.62
N VAL A 201 -10.69 16.44 -5.59
CA VAL A 201 -10.95 15.67 -4.37
C VAL A 201 -9.96 14.52 -4.23
N PHE A 202 -9.22 14.52 -3.12
CA PHE A 202 -8.29 13.46 -2.78
C PHE A 202 -9.00 12.16 -2.44
N CYS A 203 -8.78 11.12 -3.25
CA CYS A 203 -9.36 9.79 -3.07
C CYS A 203 -8.31 8.68 -2.93
N ALA A 204 -7.02 9.01 -2.81
CA ALA A 204 -5.93 8.02 -2.72
C ALA A 204 -5.99 6.91 -3.80
N LYS A 205 -6.55 7.21 -4.98
CA LYS A 205 -6.84 6.25 -6.09
C LYS A 205 -7.76 5.08 -5.69
N MET A 206 -8.54 5.23 -4.61
CA MET A 206 -9.60 4.33 -4.18
C MET A 206 -10.84 4.34 -5.09
N THR A 207 -10.78 5.08 -6.21
CA THR A 207 -11.82 5.13 -7.25
C THR A 207 -11.83 3.92 -8.19
N SER A 208 -10.91 2.97 -8.04
CA SER A 208 -10.87 1.77 -8.89
C SER A 208 -11.81 0.67 -8.37
N THR A 209 -12.48 0.00 -9.30
CA THR A 209 -13.33 -1.18 -9.04
C THR A 209 -12.60 -2.31 -8.31
N GLN A 210 -11.28 -2.37 -8.47
CA GLN A 210 -10.42 -3.39 -7.89
C GLN A 210 -10.48 -3.43 -6.36
N GLN A 211 -10.76 -2.33 -5.67
CA GLN A 211 -10.64 -2.31 -4.20
C GLN A 211 -11.89 -2.82 -3.48
N SER A 212 -13.09 -2.41 -3.88
CA SER A 212 -14.33 -3.05 -3.38
C SER A 212 -14.47 -4.50 -3.88
N GLU A 213 -13.98 -4.81 -5.09
CA GLU A 213 -13.81 -6.20 -5.52
C GLU A 213 -12.81 -6.94 -4.63
N SER A 214 -11.69 -6.33 -4.29
CA SER A 214 -10.67 -6.96 -3.44
C SER A 214 -11.18 -7.20 -2.03
N ALA A 215 -11.94 -6.30 -1.41
CA ALA A 215 -12.44 -6.49 -0.05
C ALA A 215 -13.44 -7.65 0.01
N ASN A 216 -14.36 -7.72 -0.96
CA ASN A 216 -15.28 -8.85 -1.08
C ASN A 216 -14.59 -10.15 -1.49
N HIS A 217 -13.65 -10.09 -2.42
CA HIS A 217 -12.85 -11.24 -2.84
C HIS A 217 -11.98 -11.75 -1.70
N LEU A 218 -11.41 -10.84 -0.91
CA LEU A 218 -10.66 -11.13 0.30
C LEU A 218 -11.57 -11.87 1.27
N LEU A 219 -12.74 -11.33 1.62
CA LEU A 219 -13.71 -12.01 2.50
C LEU A 219 -14.08 -13.41 2.00
N LYS A 220 -14.37 -13.56 0.70
CA LYS A 220 -14.71 -14.86 0.09
C LYS A 220 -13.60 -15.90 0.19
N GLY A 221 -12.33 -15.48 0.31
CA GLY A 221 -11.20 -16.40 0.47
C GLY A 221 -11.06 -16.98 1.88
N TYR A 222 -11.58 -16.28 2.90
CA TYR A 222 -11.43 -16.69 4.31
C TYR A 222 -12.74 -17.22 4.90
N VAL A 223 -13.86 -16.59 4.56
CA VAL A 223 -15.16 -16.88 5.17
C VAL A 223 -15.94 -17.80 4.24
N PRO A 224 -16.24 -19.04 4.67
CA PRO A 224 -17.08 -19.94 3.88
C PRO A 224 -18.54 -19.47 3.84
N PRO A 225 -19.32 -19.87 2.82
CA PRO A 225 -20.77 -19.66 2.81
C PRO A 225 -21.44 -20.32 4.02
N GLY A 226 -22.44 -19.68 4.61
CA GLY A 226 -23.18 -20.19 5.77
C GLY A 226 -22.38 -20.20 7.07
N CYS A 227 -21.30 -19.41 7.16
CA CYS A 227 -20.46 -19.35 8.35
C CYS A 227 -21.24 -18.80 9.56
N PRO A 228 -21.27 -19.50 10.71
CA PRO A 228 -21.85 -18.96 11.94
C PRO A 228 -20.97 -17.83 12.50
N MET A 229 -21.56 -16.93 13.29
CA MET A 229 -20.90 -15.68 13.74
C MET A 229 -19.56 -15.90 14.45
N HIS A 230 -19.47 -16.90 15.32
CA HIS A 230 -18.23 -17.19 16.05
C HIS A 230 -17.08 -17.65 15.12
N LEU A 231 -17.40 -18.43 14.08
CA LEU A 231 -16.42 -18.81 13.06
C LEU A 231 -16.09 -17.62 12.15
N PHE A 232 -17.07 -16.78 11.85
CA PHE A 232 -16.88 -15.57 11.06
C PHE A 232 -15.83 -14.65 11.70
N ILE A 233 -15.96 -14.37 13.00
CA ILE A 233 -15.01 -13.55 13.76
C ILE A 233 -13.62 -14.19 13.72
N ARG A 234 -13.51 -15.49 13.93
CA ARG A 234 -12.21 -16.20 13.88
C ARG A 234 -11.55 -16.14 12.49
N GLN A 235 -12.34 -16.22 11.42
CA GLN A 235 -11.81 -16.07 10.06
C GLN A 235 -11.42 -14.63 9.76
N HIS A 236 -12.14 -13.65 10.31
CA HIS A 236 -11.77 -12.24 10.23
C HIS A 236 -10.44 -11.98 10.95
N GLU A 237 -10.22 -12.54 12.15
CA GLU A 237 -8.93 -12.45 12.85
C GLU A 237 -7.78 -13.04 12.03
N LYS A 238 -8.00 -14.23 11.45
CA LYS A 238 -7.01 -14.86 10.57
C LYS A 238 -6.68 -13.98 9.35
N MET A 239 -7.70 -13.40 8.73
CA MET A 239 -7.51 -12.47 7.63
C MET A 239 -6.64 -11.28 8.06
N GLN A 240 -6.96 -10.64 9.19
CA GLN A 240 -6.17 -9.53 9.72
C GLN A 240 -4.72 -9.93 9.95
N PHE A 241 -4.47 -11.09 10.56
CA PHE A 241 -3.12 -11.61 10.76
C PHE A 241 -2.34 -11.79 9.45
N ASP A 242 -2.97 -12.36 8.42
CA ASP A 242 -2.32 -12.56 7.12
C ASP A 242 -2.01 -11.21 6.44
N ARG A 243 -2.91 -10.21 6.56
CA ARG A 243 -2.67 -8.83 6.07
C ARG A 243 -1.50 -8.17 6.77
N ASP A 244 -1.45 -8.30 8.08
CA ASP A 244 -0.40 -7.76 8.94
C ASP A 244 0.98 -8.35 8.60
N SER A 245 1.01 -9.65 8.31
CA SER A 245 2.20 -10.36 7.85
C SER A 245 2.65 -9.89 6.47
N GLU A 246 1.73 -9.72 5.52
CA GLU A 246 2.03 -9.17 4.20
C GLU A 246 2.56 -7.73 4.25
N GLU A 247 1.99 -6.88 5.11
CA GLU A 247 2.45 -5.52 5.32
C GLU A 247 3.88 -5.52 5.90
N SER A 248 4.11 -6.31 6.94
CA SER A 248 5.43 -6.46 7.57
C SER A 248 6.50 -6.95 6.57
N TYR A 249 6.10 -7.82 5.65
CA TYR A 249 6.95 -8.27 4.54
C TYR A 249 7.30 -7.13 3.58
N GLN A 250 6.33 -6.27 3.19
CA GLN A 250 6.61 -5.12 2.32
C GLN A 250 7.46 -4.05 3.00
N GLU A 251 7.27 -3.83 4.30
CA GLU A 251 8.12 -2.96 5.11
C GLU A 251 9.58 -3.44 5.09
N LYS A 252 9.81 -4.73 5.41
CA LYS A 252 11.15 -5.33 5.37
C LYS A 252 11.78 -5.22 3.97
N ARG A 253 10.99 -5.46 2.91
CA ARG A 253 11.45 -5.31 1.52
C ARG A 253 11.77 -3.88 1.12
N THR A 254 11.06 -2.90 1.66
CA THR A 254 11.30 -1.48 1.39
C THR A 254 12.56 -1.00 2.11
N LYS A 255 12.80 -1.49 3.33
CA LYS A 255 14.00 -1.14 4.12
C LYS A 255 15.27 -1.82 3.63
N LEU A 256 15.21 -3.09 3.24
CA LEU A 256 16.39 -3.91 2.92
C LEU A 256 16.61 -4.10 1.41
N GLY A 257 15.57 -3.90 0.60
CA GLY A 257 15.62 -4.16 -0.83
C GLY A 257 16.19 -2.98 -1.61
N GLY A 258 17.20 -3.25 -2.44
CA GLY A 258 17.65 -2.28 -3.45
C GLY A 258 16.53 -1.95 -4.44
N VAL A 259 16.52 -0.70 -4.89
CA VAL A 259 15.62 -0.20 -5.94
C VAL A 259 16.33 -0.27 -7.29
N VAL A 260 15.62 -0.72 -8.32
CA VAL A 260 16.13 -0.73 -9.70
C VAL A 260 15.63 0.53 -10.39
N LEU A 261 16.56 1.44 -10.70
CA LEU A 261 16.28 2.63 -11.50
C LEU A 261 16.18 2.24 -12.97
N LYS A 262 15.14 2.72 -13.66
CA LYS A 262 14.91 2.42 -15.09
C LYS A 262 15.51 3.48 -16.00
N GLN A 263 15.33 4.75 -15.67
CA GLN A 263 15.75 5.89 -16.48
C GLN A 263 17.06 6.50 -15.96
N ASN A 264 17.40 6.23 -14.69
CA ASN A 264 18.60 6.73 -14.02
C ASN A 264 18.69 8.28 -14.05
N ILE A 265 17.54 8.93 -13.86
CA ILE A 265 17.42 10.39 -13.79
C ILE A 265 17.35 10.85 -12.32
N PRO A 266 17.85 12.06 -11.99
CA PRO A 266 17.88 12.55 -10.61
C PRO A 266 16.54 12.45 -9.86
N ILE A 267 15.43 12.84 -10.50
CA ILE A 267 14.10 12.82 -9.88
C ILE A 267 13.62 11.39 -9.57
N GLU A 268 14.06 10.39 -10.34
CA GLU A 268 13.80 8.97 -10.08
C GLU A 268 14.61 8.48 -8.88
N VAL A 269 15.86 8.91 -8.75
CA VAL A 269 16.71 8.63 -7.57
C VAL A 269 16.04 9.16 -6.31
N HIS A 270 15.66 10.44 -6.29
CA HIS A 270 14.99 11.04 -5.14
C HIS A 270 13.65 10.37 -4.83
N ALA A 271 12.85 10.03 -5.85
CA ALA A 271 11.60 9.28 -5.65
C ALA A 271 11.83 7.92 -4.98
N SER A 272 12.96 7.25 -5.24
CA SER A 272 13.31 5.96 -4.62
C SER A 272 13.68 6.07 -3.14
N GLU A 273 14.17 7.24 -2.72
CA GLU A 273 14.53 7.53 -1.34
C GLU A 273 13.27 7.85 -0.52
N VAL A 274 12.35 8.59 -1.10
CA VAL A 274 11.11 9.09 -0.46
C VAL A 274 9.99 8.05 -0.41
N TYR A 275 9.69 7.38 -1.52
CA TYR A 275 8.53 6.50 -1.63
C TYR A 275 8.80 5.08 -1.15
N THR A 276 7.76 4.40 -0.66
CA THR A 276 7.83 2.95 -0.47
C THR A 276 8.10 2.24 -1.79
N ARG A 277 8.57 0.99 -1.74
CA ARG A 277 8.90 0.23 -2.95
C ARG A 277 7.72 0.16 -3.94
N THR A 278 6.53 -0.15 -3.46
CA THR A 278 5.35 -0.27 -4.32
C THR A 278 4.94 1.08 -4.91
N MET A 279 5.05 2.17 -4.14
CA MET A 279 4.76 3.50 -4.66
C MET A 279 5.82 3.98 -5.65
N PHE A 280 7.09 3.62 -5.44
CA PHE A 280 8.16 3.86 -6.41
C PHE A 280 7.92 3.09 -7.72
N GLU A 281 7.49 1.83 -7.65
CA GLU A 281 7.15 1.05 -8.85
C GLU A 281 6.02 1.73 -9.66
N LYS A 282 4.98 2.25 -8.98
CA LYS A 282 3.91 3.05 -9.61
C LYS A 282 4.40 4.38 -10.15
N PHE A 283 5.28 5.07 -9.43
CA PHE A 283 5.94 6.28 -9.93
C PHE A 283 6.72 5.97 -11.22
N GLY A 284 7.41 4.83 -11.28
CA GLY A 284 8.10 4.35 -12.48
C GLY A 284 7.17 4.12 -13.69
N GLU A 285 5.93 3.68 -13.47
CA GLU A 285 4.91 3.59 -14.53
C GLU A 285 4.51 4.98 -15.05
N VAL A 286 4.33 5.94 -14.14
CA VAL A 286 4.04 7.34 -14.51
C VAL A 286 5.21 7.97 -15.25
N LEU A 287 6.43 7.72 -14.77
CA LEU A 287 7.66 8.19 -15.40
C LEU A 287 7.81 7.61 -16.81
N TYR A 288 7.56 6.31 -16.99
CA TYR A 288 7.53 5.72 -18.33
C TYR A 288 6.46 6.39 -19.21
N GLY A 289 5.27 6.64 -18.66
CA GLY A 289 4.17 7.31 -19.35
C GLY A 289 4.48 8.74 -19.82
N CYS A 290 5.40 9.46 -19.16
CA CYS A 290 5.80 10.80 -19.59
C CYS A 290 6.42 10.82 -21.00
N GLY A 291 7.02 9.70 -21.42
CA GLY A 291 7.58 9.53 -22.76
C GLY A 291 6.54 9.56 -23.89
N SER A 292 5.24 9.46 -23.58
CA SER A 292 4.16 9.53 -24.57
C SER A 292 3.70 10.96 -24.87
N TYR A 293 4.33 11.97 -24.25
CA TYR A 293 3.96 13.38 -24.40
C TYR A 293 5.15 14.24 -24.86
N ASP A 294 4.87 15.10 -25.83
CA ASP A 294 5.70 16.23 -26.22
C ASP A 294 5.34 17.44 -25.36
N LEU A 295 6.30 18.34 -25.17
CA LEU A 295 6.13 19.52 -24.33
C LEU A 295 6.22 20.77 -25.20
N ILE A 296 5.25 21.67 -25.02
CA ILE A 296 5.18 22.96 -25.67
C ILE A 296 5.24 24.02 -24.56
N GLU A 297 6.22 24.91 -24.62
CA GLU A 297 6.34 26.02 -23.69
C GLU A 297 5.48 27.18 -24.19
N VAL A 298 4.48 27.58 -23.39
CA VAL A 298 3.56 28.69 -23.72
C VAL A 298 4.06 29.97 -23.08
N LYS A 299 4.40 29.90 -21.79
CA LYS A 299 5.05 30.98 -21.04
C LYS A 299 6.31 30.44 -20.41
N PRO A 300 7.48 31.06 -20.66
CA PRO A 300 8.74 30.60 -20.13
C PRO A 300 8.66 30.33 -18.63
N ARG A 301 8.94 29.08 -18.23
CA ARG A 301 8.95 28.62 -16.82
C ARG A 301 7.65 28.72 -16.02
N LEU A 302 6.54 29.16 -16.62
CA LEU A 302 5.27 29.39 -15.93
C LEU A 302 4.14 28.54 -16.48
N GLU A 303 4.12 28.27 -17.77
CA GLU A 303 2.99 27.59 -18.41
C GLU A 303 3.46 26.71 -19.57
N TYR A 304 3.09 25.43 -19.49
CA TYR A 304 3.44 24.40 -20.45
C TYR A 304 2.20 23.63 -20.90
N ILE A 305 2.25 23.09 -22.12
CA ILE A 305 1.25 22.16 -22.65
C ILE A 305 1.95 20.82 -22.92
N ALA A 306 1.44 19.75 -22.30
CA ALA A 306 1.85 18.38 -22.62
C ALA A 306 0.92 17.81 -23.70
N ARG A 307 1.42 17.64 -24.92
CA ARG A 307 0.67 17.08 -26.06
C ARG A 307 1.00 15.61 -26.26
N HIS A 308 0.00 14.74 -26.36
CA HIS A 308 0.21 13.32 -26.60
C HIS A 308 0.76 13.08 -28.03
N ILE A 309 1.87 12.34 -28.15
CA ILE A 309 2.58 12.15 -29.44
C ILE A 309 1.65 11.53 -30.51
N LYS A 310 0.78 10.59 -30.11
CA LYS A 310 -0.14 9.90 -31.01
C LYS A 310 -1.50 10.60 -31.21
N PHE A 311 -1.59 11.92 -30.99
CA PHE A 311 -2.86 12.66 -31.00
C PHE A 311 -3.71 12.45 -32.26
N GLN A 312 -3.08 12.27 -33.43
CA GLN A 312 -3.77 12.06 -34.71
C GLN A 312 -4.52 10.72 -34.83
N SER A 313 -4.08 9.70 -34.06
CA SER A 313 -4.67 8.34 -34.09
C SER A 313 -5.68 8.10 -32.97
N ARG A 314 -5.87 9.08 -32.08
CA ARG A 314 -6.78 8.97 -30.95
C ARG A 314 -8.19 9.39 -31.38
N GLU A 315 -9.18 8.85 -30.68
CA GLU A 315 -10.58 9.20 -30.92
C GLU A 315 -10.79 10.70 -30.73
N LYS A 316 -11.67 11.30 -31.54
CA LYS A 316 -11.88 12.75 -31.60
C LYS A 316 -12.27 13.40 -30.27
N TRP A 317 -12.89 12.62 -29.37
CA TRP A 317 -13.28 13.09 -28.03
C TRP A 317 -12.14 13.03 -27.01
N CYS A 318 -11.01 12.38 -27.31
CA CYS A 318 -9.85 12.35 -26.41
C CYS A 318 -9.13 13.71 -26.42
N LYS A 319 -8.98 14.32 -25.25
CA LYS A 319 -8.09 15.43 -25.02
C LYS A 319 -6.66 14.95 -25.19
N ASN A 320 -5.95 15.67 -26.05
CA ASN A 320 -4.58 15.35 -26.42
C ASN A 320 -3.58 16.30 -25.79
N GLU A 321 -4.04 17.40 -25.20
CA GLU A 321 -3.22 18.47 -24.66
C GLU A 321 -3.61 18.73 -23.21
N PHE A 322 -2.61 18.84 -22.35
CA PHE A 322 -2.81 19.11 -20.94
C PHE A 322 -2.03 20.36 -20.53
N VAL A 323 -2.71 21.38 -20.02
CA VAL A 323 -2.08 22.58 -19.48
C VAL A 323 -1.47 22.30 -18.10
N ILE A 324 -0.23 22.74 -17.91
CA ILE A 324 0.49 22.69 -16.65
C ILE A 324 0.95 24.09 -16.29
N THR A 325 0.50 24.57 -15.13
CA THR A 325 0.92 25.83 -14.53
C THR A 325 2.00 25.56 -13.48
N VAL A 326 3.07 26.34 -13.52
CA VAL A 326 4.22 26.24 -12.62
C VAL A 326 4.33 27.53 -11.82
N SER A 327 4.53 27.42 -10.51
CA SER A 327 4.84 28.56 -9.64
C SER A 327 6.17 29.20 -10.04
N GLU A 328 6.35 30.50 -9.79
CA GLU A 328 7.62 31.20 -10.04
C GLU A 328 8.84 30.55 -9.36
N ALA A 329 8.65 30.00 -8.16
CA ALA A 329 9.69 29.28 -7.41
C ALA A 329 9.96 27.86 -7.93
N ALA A 330 9.23 27.38 -8.94
CA ALA A 330 9.23 26.01 -9.44
C ALA A 330 9.05 24.94 -8.34
N ASP A 331 8.26 25.25 -7.31
CA ASP A 331 7.97 24.36 -6.18
C ASP A 331 6.55 23.74 -6.25
N GLU A 332 5.69 24.25 -7.14
CA GLU A 332 4.31 23.83 -7.33
C GLU A 332 3.96 23.72 -8.82
N PHE A 333 3.42 22.56 -9.20
CA PHE A 333 3.04 22.17 -10.56
C PHE A 333 1.57 21.74 -10.57
N LYS A 334 0.69 22.60 -11.07
CA LYS A 334 -0.73 22.28 -11.24
C LYS A 334 -0.97 21.80 -12.65
N CYS A 335 -1.44 20.56 -12.78
CA CYS A 335 -1.85 20.03 -14.07
C CYS A 335 -3.36 19.93 -14.11
N GLU A 336 -3.97 20.37 -15.20
CA GLU A 336 -5.42 20.25 -15.43
C GLU A 336 -5.94 18.80 -15.36
N CYS A 337 -5.05 17.80 -15.49
CA CYS A 337 -5.43 16.39 -15.35
C CYS A 337 -5.84 16.02 -13.93
N GLY A 338 -5.61 16.90 -12.94
CA GLY A 338 -5.90 16.81 -11.50
C GLY A 338 -5.48 15.52 -10.80
N THR A 339 -4.55 14.77 -11.39
CA THR A 339 -4.17 13.46 -10.88
C THR A 339 -3.42 13.58 -9.56
N PHE A 340 -2.68 14.67 -9.34
CA PHE A 340 -1.99 14.90 -8.08
C PHE A 340 -2.99 15.17 -6.95
N GLU A 341 -3.98 16.01 -7.18
CA GLU A 341 -5.04 16.34 -6.23
C GLU A 341 -5.87 15.10 -5.90
N HIS A 342 -6.17 14.28 -6.92
CA HIS A 342 -6.98 13.07 -6.76
C HIS A 342 -6.24 11.88 -6.13
N TYR A 343 -4.97 11.67 -6.48
CA TYR A 343 -4.18 10.49 -6.08
C TYR A 343 -3.08 10.81 -5.05
N GLY A 344 -2.58 12.04 -5.01
CA GLY A 344 -1.41 12.43 -4.21
C GLY A 344 -0.08 12.06 -4.84
N MET A 345 -0.06 11.75 -6.14
CA MET A 345 1.16 11.43 -6.90
C MET A 345 1.18 12.23 -8.20
N VAL A 346 2.35 12.76 -8.55
CA VAL A 346 2.57 13.57 -9.74
C VAL A 346 2.11 12.80 -10.99
N CYS A 347 1.48 13.49 -11.94
CA CYS A 347 1.05 12.90 -13.20
C CYS A 347 2.19 12.86 -14.24
N SER A 348 2.01 12.10 -15.31
CA SER A 348 2.99 12.01 -16.40
C SER A 348 3.24 13.36 -17.09
N HIS A 349 2.24 14.25 -17.08
CA HIS A 349 2.31 15.57 -17.71
C HIS A 349 3.19 16.54 -16.90
N ALA A 350 2.89 16.69 -15.61
CA ALA A 350 3.68 17.52 -14.70
C ALA A 350 5.10 16.97 -14.58
N LEU A 351 5.27 15.64 -14.53
CA LEU A 351 6.59 15.01 -14.46
C LEU A 351 7.43 15.29 -15.73
N LYS A 352 6.79 15.36 -16.91
CA LYS A 352 7.48 15.78 -18.15
C LYS A 352 8.03 17.20 -18.04
N VAL A 353 7.26 18.12 -17.45
CA VAL A 353 7.70 19.50 -17.20
C VAL A 353 8.87 19.52 -16.20
N MET A 354 8.77 18.78 -15.08
CA MET A 354 9.84 18.70 -14.09
C MET A 354 11.17 18.21 -14.69
N ILE A 355 11.10 17.21 -15.58
CA ILE A 355 12.26 16.70 -16.31
C ILE A 355 12.81 17.76 -17.27
N HIS A 356 11.94 18.48 -17.98
CA HIS A 356 12.34 19.57 -18.88
C HIS A 356 13.03 20.72 -18.13
N LEU A 357 12.52 21.08 -16.96
CA LEU A 357 13.11 22.06 -16.04
C LEU A 357 14.36 21.53 -15.31
N LYS A 358 14.76 20.28 -15.56
CA LYS A 358 15.94 19.61 -14.98
C LYS A 358 15.92 19.58 -13.45
N LEU A 359 14.73 19.44 -12.86
CA LEU A 359 14.60 19.25 -11.41
C LEU A 359 15.33 17.99 -10.97
N ARG A 360 16.12 18.13 -9.90
CA ARG A 360 16.85 17.00 -9.33
C ARG A 360 16.03 16.21 -8.32
N GLU A 361 15.12 16.88 -7.65
CA GLU A 361 14.29 16.34 -6.58
C GLU A 361 12.83 16.65 -6.86
N LEU A 362 11.94 15.85 -6.25
CA LEU A 362 10.52 16.11 -6.27
C LEU A 362 10.24 17.29 -5.32
N PRO A 363 9.51 18.33 -5.76
CA PRO A 363 9.12 19.41 -4.87
C PRO A 363 8.38 18.87 -3.64
N ALA A 364 8.68 19.40 -2.45
CA ALA A 364 8.09 18.92 -1.19
C ALA A 364 6.55 19.01 -1.20
N LYS A 365 5.97 20.04 -1.82
CA LYS A 365 4.52 20.19 -2.04
C LYS A 365 3.90 19.05 -2.85
N HIS A 366 4.71 18.27 -3.56
CA HIS A 366 4.28 17.18 -4.44
C HIS A 366 4.66 15.79 -3.91
N VAL A 367 5.09 15.74 -2.66
CA VAL A 367 5.31 14.51 -1.90
C VAL A 367 4.25 14.42 -0.81
N LEU A 368 3.24 13.58 -1.02
CA LEU A 368 2.24 13.35 0.00
C LEU A 368 2.77 12.37 1.06
N LYS A 369 2.81 12.80 2.33
CA LYS A 369 3.32 12.00 3.47
C LYS A 369 2.76 10.57 3.49
N ARG A 370 1.47 10.40 3.16
CA ARG A 370 0.79 9.10 3.09
C ARG A 370 1.51 8.05 2.23
N TRP A 371 2.21 8.46 1.17
CA TRP A 371 2.89 7.54 0.24
C TRP A 371 4.36 7.31 0.55
N THR A 372 4.89 8.02 1.54
CA THR A 372 6.31 7.96 1.91
C THR A 372 6.64 6.74 2.77
N LYS A 373 7.92 6.43 2.90
CA LYS A 373 8.41 5.43 3.87
C LYS A 373 8.05 5.80 5.30
N ASP A 374 7.94 7.10 5.58
CA ASP A 374 7.69 7.68 6.89
C ASP A 374 6.20 7.98 7.14
N ALA A 375 5.30 7.30 6.41
CA ALA A 375 3.87 7.54 6.47
C ALA A 375 3.27 7.34 7.87
N ARG A 376 3.85 6.44 8.67
CA ARG A 376 3.42 6.13 10.04
C ARG A 376 4.14 6.95 11.11
N ASP A 377 5.10 7.79 10.73
CA ASP A 377 5.86 8.65 11.66
C ASP A 377 5.04 9.89 11.99
N ILE A 378 3.86 9.68 12.59
CA ILE A 378 2.96 10.71 13.08
C ILE A 378 3.29 10.92 14.55
N LEU A 379 4.36 11.66 14.78
CA LEU A 379 4.69 12.12 16.11
C LEU A 379 3.75 13.28 16.50
N PRO A 380 3.25 13.31 17.75
CA PRO A 380 2.56 14.48 18.28
C PRO A 380 3.43 15.74 18.11
N PRO A 381 2.83 16.95 18.06
CA PRO A 381 3.55 18.20 17.83
C PRO A 381 4.76 18.38 18.77
N GLU A 382 4.66 17.94 20.02
CA GLU A 382 5.75 17.99 21.02
C GLU A 382 6.93 17.04 20.73
N TYR A 383 6.75 16.06 19.84
CA TYR A 383 7.75 15.06 19.45
C TYR A 383 8.20 15.19 17.99
N LEU A 384 7.70 16.17 17.23
CA LEU A 384 8.02 16.35 15.80
C LEU A 384 9.53 16.43 15.51
N ARG A 385 10.32 16.91 16.49
CA ARG A 385 11.79 16.96 16.44
C ARG A 385 12.47 15.59 16.28
N TYR A 386 11.85 14.53 16.78
CA TYR A 386 12.40 13.16 16.68
C TYR A 386 12.03 12.48 15.35
N GLN A 387 11.24 13.15 14.50
CA GLN A 387 10.70 12.56 13.25
C GLN A 387 11.78 12.38 12.17
N LYS A 388 12.91 13.08 12.27
CA LYS A 388 14.06 12.97 11.35
C LYS A 388 15.29 12.34 11.99
N ASP A 389 15.15 11.75 13.18
CA ASP A 389 16.26 11.07 13.85
C ASP A 389 16.58 9.74 13.16
N HIS A 390 17.32 9.83 12.06
CA HIS A 390 18.33 8.83 11.74
C HIS A 390 19.57 9.22 12.52
N GLY A 391 19.56 8.92 13.83
CA GLY A 391 20.47 9.50 14.82
C GLY A 391 21.90 9.67 14.29
N PRO A 392 22.38 10.91 14.09
CA PRO A 392 23.80 11.18 14.08
C PRO A 392 24.23 11.23 15.54
N LEU A 393 25.16 10.35 15.93
CA LEU A 393 25.86 10.30 17.23
C LEU A 393 26.62 11.59 17.61
N LYS A 394 26.31 12.74 17.03
CA LYS A 394 27.18 13.91 17.10
C LYS A 394 26.81 14.94 18.17
N TYR A 395 25.56 15.03 18.66
CA TYR A 395 25.21 16.06 19.67
C TYR A 395 24.16 15.66 20.72
N SER A 396 23.93 14.38 20.95
CA SER A 396 23.01 13.91 21.99
C SER A 396 23.67 13.90 23.38
N SER A 397 22.93 14.34 24.40
CA SER A 397 23.37 14.14 25.79
C SER A 397 23.56 12.65 26.06
N ARG A 398 24.52 12.28 26.93
CA ARG A 398 24.77 10.87 27.29
C ARG A 398 23.48 10.14 27.72
N ARG A 399 22.59 10.84 28.43
CA ARG A 399 21.29 10.31 28.88
C ARG A 399 20.40 9.95 27.70
N HIS A 400 20.28 10.83 26.72
CA HIS A 400 19.48 10.59 25.51
C HIS A 400 20.05 9.41 24.70
N ASN A 401 21.35 9.38 24.44
CA ASN A 401 21.97 8.27 23.69
C ASN A 401 21.74 6.92 24.36
N THR A 402 21.92 6.86 25.69
CA THR A 402 21.79 5.60 26.43
C THR A 402 20.34 5.11 26.39
N LEU A 403 19.37 5.99 26.64
CA LEU A 403 17.95 5.64 26.62
C LEU A 403 17.48 5.27 25.21
N TYR A 404 17.94 5.98 24.19
CA TYR A 404 17.58 5.70 22.80
C TYR A 404 18.11 4.35 22.32
N LEU A 405 19.38 4.03 22.60
CA LEU A 405 19.96 2.73 22.26
C LEU A 405 19.24 1.59 23.00
N LEU A 406 18.94 1.77 24.29
CA LEU A 406 18.15 0.80 25.06
C LEU A 406 16.75 0.60 24.49
N ALA A 407 16.08 1.69 24.10
CA ALA A 407 14.77 1.61 23.47
C ALA A 407 14.82 0.86 22.13
N LEU A 408 15.84 1.12 21.30
CA LEU A 408 16.04 0.40 20.04
C LEU A 408 16.30 -1.10 20.26
N ASP A 409 17.07 -1.46 21.28
CA ASP A 409 17.30 -2.87 21.63
C ASP A 409 16.00 -3.55 22.12
N VAL A 410 15.20 -2.87 22.94
CA VAL A 410 13.89 -3.37 23.37
C VAL A 410 12.95 -3.55 22.18
N VAL A 411 12.91 -2.59 21.25
CA VAL A 411 12.11 -2.71 20.01
C VAL A 411 12.59 -3.88 19.17
N LYS A 412 13.89 -4.07 19.00
CA LYS A 412 14.48 -5.19 18.25
C LYS A 412 14.11 -6.54 18.87
N LEU A 413 14.10 -6.64 20.20
CA LEU A 413 13.68 -7.85 20.92
C LEU A 413 12.17 -8.06 20.83
N GLY A 414 11.38 -6.99 20.94
CA GLY A 414 9.93 -7.02 20.82
C GLY A 414 9.43 -7.46 19.45
N ASP A 415 10.10 -7.04 18.37
CA ASP A 415 9.74 -7.42 16.98
C ASP A 415 10.12 -8.87 16.62
N SER A 416 10.68 -9.64 17.56
CA SER A 416 11.10 -11.02 17.29
C SER A 416 9.94 -12.00 17.16
N ASN A 417 8.84 -11.78 17.90
CA ASN A 417 7.61 -12.58 17.85
C ASN A 417 6.46 -11.87 18.60
N VAL A 418 5.23 -12.40 18.47
CA VAL A 418 4.01 -11.79 19.03
C VAL A 418 4.03 -11.69 20.57
N GLU A 419 4.60 -12.69 21.26
CA GLU A 419 4.69 -12.70 22.74
C GLU A 419 5.69 -11.65 23.24
N ALA A 420 6.85 -11.56 22.58
CA ALA A 420 7.86 -10.54 22.87
C ALA A 420 7.35 -9.12 22.58
N TYR A 421 6.56 -8.96 21.51
CA TYR A 421 5.91 -7.70 21.18
C TYR A 421 4.96 -7.25 22.29
N ALA A 422 4.03 -8.12 22.71
CA ALA A 422 3.05 -7.80 23.74
C ALA A 422 3.73 -7.43 25.08
N LEU A 423 4.76 -8.18 25.47
CA LEU A 423 5.54 -7.90 26.67
C LEU A 423 6.32 -6.58 26.59
N ALA A 424 6.97 -6.31 25.46
CA ALA A 424 7.71 -5.07 25.26
C ALA A 424 6.77 -3.85 25.29
N GLU A 425 5.61 -3.95 24.64
CA GLU A 425 4.61 -2.89 24.63
C GLU A 425 4.08 -2.58 26.04
N GLU A 426 3.69 -3.61 26.81
CA GLU A 426 3.19 -3.44 28.18
C GLU A 426 4.21 -2.73 29.07
N LYS A 427 5.47 -3.17 29.05
CA LYS A 427 6.52 -2.60 29.89
C LYS A 427 6.88 -1.19 29.48
N LEU A 428 6.91 -0.87 28.19
CA LEU A 428 7.16 0.49 27.71
C LEU A 428 6.04 1.45 28.12
N ARG A 429 4.76 1.01 28.06
CA ARG A 429 3.62 1.82 28.54
C ARG A 429 3.71 2.08 30.04
N HIS A 430 4.04 1.08 30.84
CA HIS A 430 4.19 1.23 32.30
C HIS A 430 5.32 2.20 32.66
N VAL A 431 6.48 2.07 32.02
CA VAL A 431 7.63 2.96 32.23
C VAL A 431 7.27 4.41 31.87
N LYS A 432 6.52 4.63 30.79
CA LYS A 432 6.05 5.97 30.42
C LYS A 432 5.25 6.63 31.56
N VAL A 433 4.24 5.94 32.10
CA VAL A 433 3.38 6.45 33.18
C VAL A 433 4.20 6.76 34.44
N GLN A 434 5.18 5.93 34.76
CA GLN A 434 6.06 6.16 35.92
C GLN A 434 7.01 7.36 35.72
N LEU A 435 7.43 7.62 34.49
CA LEU A 435 8.36 8.71 34.17
C LEU A 435 7.68 10.07 34.05
N GLU A 436 6.40 10.14 33.68
CA GLU A 436 5.64 11.40 33.55
C GLU A 436 5.71 12.32 34.79
N PRO A 437 5.44 11.87 36.03
CA PRO A 437 5.52 12.73 37.22
C PRO A 437 6.96 13.13 37.56
N VAL A 438 7.94 12.29 37.22
CA VAL A 438 9.37 12.57 37.48
C VAL A 438 9.92 13.57 36.46
N ALA A 439 9.48 13.48 35.21
CA ALA A 439 9.90 14.34 34.11
C ALA A 439 9.24 15.73 34.13
N ALA A 440 8.29 15.98 35.04
CA ALA A 440 7.72 17.31 35.26
C ALA A 440 8.76 18.31 35.79
N VAL A 441 9.79 17.85 36.51
CA VAL A 441 10.91 18.68 36.93
C VAL A 441 12.00 18.64 35.86
N ARG A 442 12.26 19.77 35.21
CA ARG A 442 13.27 19.90 34.15
C ARG A 442 14.57 20.48 34.68
N ASP A 443 15.69 19.84 34.37
CA ASP A 443 17.03 20.25 34.81
C ASP A 443 17.81 21.06 33.75
N GLY A 444 17.19 21.38 32.63
CA GLY A 444 17.81 22.15 31.55
C GLY A 444 18.84 21.37 30.71
N LEU A 445 19.08 20.09 31.03
CA LEU A 445 20.06 19.25 30.34
C LEU A 445 19.41 18.33 29.30
N GLY A 446 18.08 18.32 29.24
CA GLY A 446 17.30 17.65 28.20
C GLY A 446 17.54 18.29 26.84
N LEU A 447 17.41 17.50 25.77
CA LEU A 447 17.59 18.00 24.41
C LEU A 447 16.68 19.20 24.11
N SER A 448 15.44 19.19 24.61
CA SER A 448 14.48 20.29 24.40
C SER A 448 14.94 21.57 25.04
N ASP A 449 15.52 21.47 26.23
CA ASP A 449 15.90 22.64 26.99
C ASP A 449 17.19 23.25 26.42
N LYS A 450 18.09 22.41 25.85
CA LYS A 450 19.28 22.84 25.12
C LYS A 450 18.98 23.48 23.76
N GLU A 451 17.97 22.97 23.05
CA GLU A 451 17.52 23.54 21.77
C GLU A 451 16.80 24.88 21.98
N LEU A 452 15.92 24.98 22.99
CA LEU A 452 15.28 26.25 23.38
C LEU A 452 16.31 27.31 23.81
N ALA A 453 17.40 26.90 24.47
CA ALA A 453 18.52 27.79 24.79
C ALA A 453 19.33 28.21 23.55
N ALA A 454 19.44 27.36 22.52
CA ALA A 454 20.12 27.66 21.27
C ALA A 454 19.30 28.59 20.37
N ASP A 455 17.98 28.41 20.28
CA ASP A 455 17.08 29.30 19.54
C ASP A 455 17.01 30.70 20.18
N SER A 456 17.18 30.79 21.50
CA SER A 456 17.31 32.06 22.22
C SER A 456 18.66 32.77 21.96
N ALA A 457 19.69 32.04 21.51
CA ALA A 457 21.03 32.54 21.25
C ALA A 457 21.33 32.78 19.75
N GLY A 458 20.44 32.36 18.84
CA GLY A 458 20.62 32.36 17.39
C GLY A 458 20.45 33.70 16.65
N SER A 459 20.35 34.83 17.37
CA SER A 459 20.38 36.17 16.75
C SER A 459 21.81 36.71 16.73
N GLY A 460 22.70 36.11 15.93
CA GLY A 460 24.04 36.64 15.78
C GLY A 460 25.03 35.76 15.00
N VAL A 461 25.34 36.21 13.78
CA VAL A 461 26.64 36.03 13.06
C VAL A 461 26.88 34.73 12.26
N GLY A 462 26.63 34.83 10.94
CA GLY A 462 27.72 35.03 9.95
C GLY A 462 28.69 33.89 9.61
N ASN A 463 28.30 33.06 8.63
CA ASN A 463 29.06 32.45 7.51
C ASN A 463 30.62 32.53 7.49
N LYS A 464 31.29 31.40 7.21
CA LYS A 464 32.37 31.29 6.20
C LYS A 464 32.79 29.83 5.93
N GLN A 465 32.59 29.42 4.67
CA GLN A 465 33.21 28.25 4.02
C GLN A 465 34.70 28.52 3.74
N HIS A 466 35.52 27.48 3.78
CA HIS A 466 36.81 27.49 3.07
C HIS A 466 37.14 26.15 2.42
N PHE A 467 37.34 26.22 1.11
CA PHE A 467 37.86 25.21 0.19
C PHE A 467 39.38 25.07 0.35
N GLY A 468 39.94 23.89 0.04
CA GLY A 468 41.37 23.73 -0.21
C GLY A 468 41.73 22.33 -0.70
N ARG A 469 42.19 22.24 -1.96
CA ARG A 469 42.96 21.13 -2.56
C ARG A 469 44.34 21.70 -2.93
N PRO A 470 45.41 20.89 -2.94
CA PRO A 470 46.15 20.75 -4.21
C PRO A 470 46.66 19.33 -4.51
N GLU A 471 47.09 19.17 -5.75
CA GLU A 471 47.54 17.97 -6.47
C GLU A 471 49.05 17.68 -6.31
N SER A 472 49.50 16.42 -6.46
CA SER A 472 50.49 15.98 -7.47
C SER A 472 50.97 14.52 -7.32
N GLU A 473 51.30 13.94 -8.46
CA GLU A 473 51.60 12.59 -8.96
C GLU A 473 52.82 11.73 -8.46
N HIS A 474 52.69 10.41 -8.73
CA HIS A 474 53.66 9.37 -9.22
C HIS A 474 54.73 8.60 -8.37
N THR A 475 54.38 7.33 -8.01
CA THR A 475 54.97 5.97 -8.29
C THR A 475 56.40 5.42 -7.90
N ILE A 476 56.39 4.18 -7.30
CA ILE A 476 57.37 3.01 -7.27
C ILE A 476 58.60 3.14 -6.32
N SER A 477 59.05 2.20 -5.44
CA SER A 477 59.08 0.71 -5.34
C SER A 477 59.41 0.18 -3.91
N GLN A 478 58.96 -1.07 -3.63
CA GLN A 478 59.58 -2.24 -2.93
C GLN A 478 59.97 -2.25 -1.43
N GLY A 479 59.57 -3.35 -0.76
CA GLY A 479 60.11 -3.87 0.52
C GLY A 479 59.02 -4.26 1.55
N LEU A 480 58.15 -5.25 1.28
CA LEU A 480 58.18 -6.62 1.85
C LEU A 480 58.31 -6.70 3.39
N ASP A 481 57.20 -7.01 4.06
CA ASP A 481 57.16 -8.11 5.04
C ASP A 481 55.76 -8.75 5.10
N VAL A 482 55.76 -10.08 4.99
CA VAL A 482 54.61 -10.97 4.77
C VAL A 482 54.25 -11.65 6.09
N PHE A 483 52.97 -11.61 6.47
CA PHE A 483 52.35 -12.67 7.25
C PHE A 483 51.13 -13.23 6.49
N PRO A 484 50.95 -14.57 6.40
CA PRO A 484 50.05 -15.17 5.41
C PRO A 484 48.58 -15.17 5.85
N ALA A 485 47.69 -14.91 4.88
CA ALA A 485 46.25 -15.05 5.02
C ALA A 485 45.82 -16.54 5.09
N ALA A 486 44.89 -16.85 6.00
CA ALA A 486 44.27 -18.16 6.11
C ALA A 486 43.44 -18.53 4.87
N SER A 487 43.51 -19.80 4.48
CA SER A 487 42.88 -20.37 3.29
C SER A 487 41.34 -20.29 3.31
N LYS A 488 40.75 -19.73 2.25
CA LYS A 488 39.31 -19.82 1.96
C LYS A 488 38.93 -21.26 1.60
N LYS A 489 38.39 -22.02 2.55
CA LYS A 489 37.65 -23.25 2.26
C LYS A 489 36.22 -22.92 1.83
N ARG A 490 36.01 -22.75 0.51
CA ARG A 490 34.82 -23.11 -0.33
C ARG A 490 34.57 -22.09 -1.45
N PRO A 491 34.33 -22.52 -2.70
CA PRO A 491 33.88 -21.62 -3.77
C PRO A 491 32.43 -21.20 -3.57
N ALA A 492 32.12 -19.96 -3.95
CA ALA A 492 30.79 -19.37 -3.90
C ALA A 492 29.79 -20.20 -4.74
N GLY A 493 28.77 -20.75 -4.08
CA GLY A 493 27.64 -21.38 -4.74
C GLY A 493 26.59 -20.35 -5.17
N ARG A 494 25.92 -20.61 -6.30
CA ARG A 494 24.81 -19.82 -6.86
C ARG A 494 23.64 -19.69 -5.84
N PRO A 495 23.01 -18.52 -5.68
CA PRO A 495 21.83 -18.36 -4.81
C PRO A 495 20.68 -19.26 -5.26
N THR A 496 20.08 -20.00 -4.32
CA THR A 496 18.91 -20.85 -4.53
C THR A 496 17.62 -20.05 -4.40
N THR A 497 16.70 -20.19 -5.36
CA THR A 497 15.37 -19.52 -5.40
C THR A 497 14.34 -20.16 -4.47
N SER A 498 14.71 -20.53 -3.25
CA SER A 498 13.82 -21.18 -2.29
C SER A 498 13.28 -20.17 -1.29
N ARG A 499 11.95 -19.97 -1.32
CA ARG A 499 11.16 -19.26 -0.31
C ARG A 499 11.35 -19.91 1.07
N ASP A 500 11.52 -19.11 2.11
CA ASP A 500 11.40 -19.59 3.50
C ASP A 500 9.98 -20.06 3.77
N LYS A 501 9.83 -21.29 4.27
CA LYS A 501 8.53 -21.91 4.54
C LYS A 501 8.09 -21.60 5.98
N PRO A 502 6.80 -21.27 6.21
CA PRO A 502 6.26 -21.03 7.55
C PRO A 502 6.29 -22.29 8.45
N PRO A 503 6.21 -22.15 9.78
CA PRO A 503 6.42 -23.25 10.74
C PRO A 503 5.49 -24.47 10.57
N TYR A 504 4.27 -24.28 10.07
CA TYR A 504 3.30 -25.36 9.84
C TYR A 504 3.49 -26.09 8.48
N GLU A 505 4.30 -25.53 7.57
CA GLU A 505 4.74 -26.19 6.33
C GLU A 505 6.03 -27.02 6.53
N GLN A 506 6.56 -27.08 7.75
CA GLN A 506 7.56 -28.09 8.09
C GLN A 506 6.88 -29.46 7.93
N PRO A 507 7.44 -30.38 7.12
CA PRO A 507 6.93 -31.75 7.15
C PRO A 507 7.09 -32.21 8.59
N SER A 508 5.99 -32.59 9.26
CA SER A 508 6.07 -33.38 10.47
C SER A 508 7.11 -34.45 10.20
N LYS A 509 8.13 -34.57 11.05
CA LYS A 509 9.15 -35.61 10.90
C LYS A 509 8.43 -36.95 11.05
N ARG A 510 7.81 -37.46 9.99
CA ARG A 510 7.35 -38.84 9.89
C ARG A 510 8.60 -39.64 10.14
N THR A 511 8.63 -40.30 11.30
CA THR A 511 9.70 -41.19 11.69
C THR A 511 9.84 -42.25 10.61
N ARG A 512 10.84 -42.10 9.74
CA ARG A 512 11.08 -43.06 8.66
C ARG A 512 11.65 -44.32 9.31
N PHE A 513 10.78 -45.31 9.50
CA PHE A 513 11.21 -46.66 9.77
C PHE A 513 12.01 -47.18 8.56
N CYS A 514 13.09 -47.90 8.82
CA CYS A 514 13.89 -48.55 7.80
C CYS A 514 13.02 -49.56 7.04
N SER A 515 12.99 -49.53 5.70
CA SER A 515 12.13 -50.43 4.94
C SER A 515 12.56 -51.91 4.97
N ILE A 516 13.74 -52.21 5.54
CA ILE A 516 14.28 -53.56 5.68
C ILE A 516 13.97 -54.13 7.08
N CYS A 517 14.43 -53.47 8.16
CA CYS A 517 14.26 -53.96 9.53
C CYS A 517 13.14 -53.28 10.33
N ARG A 518 12.44 -52.30 9.74
CA ARG A 518 11.36 -51.50 10.36
C ARG A 518 11.74 -50.76 11.65
N LEU A 519 13.02 -50.59 11.96
CA LEU A 519 13.50 -49.77 13.07
C LEU A 519 13.70 -48.29 12.65
N GLN A 520 13.55 -47.36 13.59
CA GLN A 520 13.79 -45.93 13.35
C GLN A 520 15.29 -45.59 13.41
N GLY A 521 15.68 -44.44 12.83
CA GLY A 521 17.03 -43.87 12.98
C GLY A 521 18.01 -44.14 11.83
N HIS A 522 17.66 -44.96 10.83
CA HIS A 522 18.52 -45.19 9.66
C HIS A 522 17.70 -45.51 8.39
N LYS A 523 18.35 -45.41 7.22
CA LYS A 523 17.72 -45.71 5.92
C LYS A 523 18.07 -47.14 5.50
N SER A 524 17.28 -47.73 4.60
CA SER A 524 17.54 -49.07 4.05
C SER A 524 18.94 -49.21 3.42
N THR A 525 19.55 -48.12 2.97
CA THR A 525 20.91 -48.13 2.40
C THR A 525 22.03 -48.29 3.43
N THR A 526 21.76 -47.98 4.70
CA THR A 526 22.69 -48.04 5.82
C THR A 526 22.19 -49.00 6.91
N CYS A 527 21.30 -49.93 6.55
CA CYS A 527 20.75 -50.92 7.46
C CYS A 527 21.80 -52.00 7.77
N PRO A 528 22.08 -52.32 9.05
CA PRO A 528 23.00 -53.40 9.41
C PRO A 528 22.55 -54.78 8.89
N ALA A 529 21.23 -54.98 8.76
CA ALA A 529 20.63 -56.22 8.26
C ALA A 529 20.53 -56.29 6.72
N ARG A 530 21.20 -55.40 5.98
CA ARG A 530 21.01 -55.24 4.52
C ARG A 530 21.58 -56.40 3.69
N GLY A 531 22.61 -57.10 4.18
CA GLY A 531 23.30 -58.16 3.43
C GLY A 531 23.83 -57.73 2.04
N ASP A 532 24.47 -58.65 1.32
CA ASP A 532 25.02 -58.41 -0.02
C ASP A 532 23.97 -58.49 -1.13
N VAL A 533 22.90 -57.70 -1.01
CA VAL A 533 21.88 -57.62 -2.07
C VAL A 533 22.30 -56.56 -3.12
N PRO A 534 22.42 -56.93 -4.42
CA PRO A 534 22.84 -56.00 -5.47
C PRO A 534 21.88 -54.82 -5.67
N LYS A 535 22.42 -53.64 -6.00
CA LYS A 535 21.62 -52.45 -6.36
C LYS A 535 20.88 -52.69 -7.67
N ALA A 536 19.57 -52.44 -7.69
CA ALA A 536 18.79 -52.39 -8.92
C ALA A 536 19.35 -51.33 -9.91
N PRO A 537 19.39 -51.63 -11.23
CA PRO A 537 19.99 -50.75 -12.22
C PRO A 537 19.23 -49.41 -12.34
N ARG A 538 19.97 -48.31 -12.50
CA ARG A 538 19.40 -46.96 -12.68
C ARG A 538 18.75 -46.86 -14.06
N LYS A 539 17.47 -46.48 -14.11
CA LYS A 539 16.78 -46.14 -15.37
C LYS A 539 17.42 -44.93 -16.05
N SER A 540 17.65 -45.01 -17.36
CA SER A 540 18.25 -43.95 -18.17
C SER A 540 17.42 -42.67 -18.13
N PRO A 541 18.04 -41.47 -18.07
CA PRO A 541 17.32 -40.21 -17.96
C PRO A 541 16.52 -39.92 -19.23
N ARG A 542 15.28 -39.46 -19.08
CA ARG A 542 14.38 -39.02 -20.17
C ARG A 542 14.38 -37.49 -20.24
N CYS A 543 14.63 -36.93 -21.42
CA CYS A 543 14.66 -35.49 -21.65
C CYS A 543 13.24 -34.92 -21.63
N SER A 544 12.98 -33.94 -20.76
CA SER A 544 11.67 -33.31 -20.64
C SER A 544 11.34 -32.27 -21.73
N LYS A 545 12.27 -31.97 -22.65
CA LYS A 545 12.05 -31.04 -23.79
C LYS A 545 11.61 -31.78 -25.06
N CYS A 546 12.22 -32.93 -25.36
CA CYS A 546 11.91 -33.73 -26.56
C CYS A 546 11.31 -35.12 -26.25
N GLY A 547 11.34 -35.57 -25.00
CA GLY A 547 10.78 -36.86 -24.58
C GLY A 547 11.66 -38.09 -24.84
N LEU A 548 12.86 -37.93 -25.42
CA LEU A 548 13.79 -39.03 -25.72
C LEU A 548 14.66 -39.39 -24.49
N THR A 549 15.00 -40.67 -24.36
CA THR A 549 15.90 -41.18 -23.32
C THR A 549 17.38 -41.03 -23.74
N GLY A 550 18.27 -40.87 -22.76
CA GLY A 550 19.72 -40.81 -22.99
C GLY A 550 20.37 -39.44 -22.77
N HIS A 551 19.60 -38.36 -22.66
CA HIS A 551 20.13 -37.02 -22.38
C HIS A 551 19.16 -36.20 -21.50
N ARG A 552 19.65 -35.08 -20.96
CA ARG A 552 18.85 -34.18 -20.10
C ARG A 552 18.43 -32.94 -20.90
N LYS A 553 17.44 -32.21 -20.38
CA LYS A 553 16.90 -30.98 -20.98
C LYS A 553 17.99 -29.98 -21.40
N ASN A 554 19.05 -29.90 -20.59
CA ASN A 554 20.13 -28.93 -20.66
C ASN A 554 21.07 -29.18 -21.85
N THR A 555 21.07 -30.39 -22.40
CA THR A 555 21.93 -30.84 -23.51
C THR A 555 21.08 -31.22 -24.72
N CYS A 556 19.87 -30.68 -24.83
CA CYS A 556 18.90 -31.05 -25.85
C CYS A 556 18.88 -30.04 -27.02
N SER A 557 19.41 -30.48 -28.17
CA SER A 557 19.50 -29.71 -29.42
C SER A 557 18.20 -29.67 -30.23
N ASN A 558 17.20 -30.48 -29.85
CA ASN A 558 15.95 -30.60 -30.62
C ASN A 558 14.93 -29.50 -30.24
N PRO A 559 14.10 -29.07 -31.20
CA PRO A 559 12.99 -28.14 -30.93
C PRO A 559 11.96 -28.76 -29.96
N PRO A 560 11.24 -27.95 -29.17
CA PRO A 560 10.20 -28.45 -28.27
C PRO A 560 9.09 -29.13 -29.06
N LYS A 561 8.52 -30.21 -28.51
CA LYS A 561 7.32 -30.85 -29.09
C LYS A 561 6.16 -29.85 -29.10
N VAL A 562 5.53 -29.66 -30.25
CA VAL A 562 4.26 -28.93 -30.42
C VAL A 562 3.16 -29.63 -29.63
#